data_AF-A0A963F481-F1
#
_entry.id   AF-A0A963F481-F1
#
_cell.length_a   1.000
_cell.length_b   1.000
_cell.length_c   1.000
_cell.angle_alpha   90.00
_cell.angle_beta   90.00
_cell.angle_gamma   90.00
#
_symmetry.space_group_name_H-M   'P 1'
#
loop_
_entity.id
_entity.type
_entity.pdbx_description
1 polymer ?
#
loop_
_entity_poly.entity_id
_entity_poly.type
_entity_poly.pdbx_seq_one_letter_code
_entity_poly.pdbx_strand_id
1 'polypeptide(L)' 'YHEVNHNYEREHEYNLWFVVTACSSARLEEVLKEMEHATGYPILNLPLIKQHHIDLGFPLWC' A
#
# COMPACT_ATOMS: atom_id res chain seq x y z
N TYR A 1 10.56 5.16 -3.52
CA TYR A 1 10.84 3.75 -3.25
C TYR A 1 10.34 2.92 -4.42
N HIS A 2 11.13 1.97 -4.91
CA HIS A 2 10.77 1.14 -6.07
C HIS A 2 9.68 0.11 -5.72
N GLU A 3 9.53 -0.19 -4.44
CA GLU A 3 8.60 -1.16 -3.89
C GLU A 3 7.15 -0.64 -3.82
N VAL A 4 6.95 0.67 -4.01
CA VAL A 4 5.61 1.28 -3.99
C VAL A 4 4.96 1.15 -5.38
N ASN A 5 3.88 0.37 -5.46
CA ASN A 5 3.13 0.14 -6.70
C ASN A 5 2.03 1.19 -6.91
N HIS A 6 1.31 1.54 -5.85
CA HIS A 6 0.25 2.55 -5.89
C HIS A 6 0.40 3.49 -4.71
N ASN A 7 0.07 4.77 -4.91
CA ASN A 7 0.04 5.79 -3.86
C ASN A 7 -1.15 6.72 -4.11
N TYR A 8 -1.89 7.01 -3.05
CA TYR A 8 -3.16 7.70 -3.12
C TYR A 8 -3.33 8.65 -1.94
N GLU A 9 -3.77 9.86 -2.25
CA GLU A 9 -4.37 10.75 -1.26
C GLU A 9 -5.83 10.36 -1.01
N ARG A 10 -6.28 10.53 0.24
CA ARG A 10 -7.66 10.27 0.70
C ARG A 10 -8.10 11.38 1.64
N GLU A 11 -9.37 11.74 1.56
CA GLU A 11 -10.03 12.63 2.53
C GLU A 11 -10.39 11.84 3.80
N HIS A 12 -9.40 11.57 4.64
CA HIS A 12 -9.54 10.82 5.90
C HIS A 12 -8.37 11.19 6.86
N GLU A 13 -8.45 10.83 8.15
CA GLU A 13 -7.35 11.07 9.11
C GLU A 13 -6.04 10.37 8.68
N TYR A 14 -6.15 9.10 8.28
CA TYR A 14 -5.14 8.42 7.47
C TYR A 14 -5.30 8.87 6.01
N ASN A 15 -4.60 9.93 5.62
CA ASN A 15 -4.80 10.59 4.33
C ASN A 15 -3.87 10.10 3.20
N LEU A 16 -2.79 9.37 3.51
CA LEU A 16 -1.87 8.84 2.52
C LEU A 16 -1.86 7.31 2.55
N TRP A 17 -2.29 6.70 1.44
CA TRP A 17 -2.43 5.26 1.29
C TRP A 17 -1.55 4.78 0.16
N PHE A 18 -0.70 3.79 0.43
CA PHE A 18 0.16 3.22 -0.59
C PHE A 18 0.27 1.71 -0.45
N VAL A 19 0.49 1.05 -1.59
CA VAL A 19 0.68 -0.39 -1.69
C VAL A 19 2.16 -0.66 -1.88
N VAL A 20 2.77 -1.40 -0.96
CA VAL A 20 4.17 -1.82 -1.04
C VAL A 20 4.25 -3.31 -1.33
N THR A 21 5.10 -3.66 -2.30
CA THR A 21 5.45 -5.04 -2.64
C THR A 21 6.96 -5.18 -2.72
N ALA A 22 7.51 -6.20 -2.07
CA ALA A 22 8.94 -6.49 -2.07
C ALA A 22 9.19 -7.98 -2.30
N CYS A 23 10.41 -8.33 -2.72
CA CYS A 23 10.81 -9.72 -2.98
C CYS A 23 10.88 -10.60 -1.71
N SER A 24 10.89 -9.98 -0.52
CA SER A 24 10.91 -10.68 0.77
C SER A 24 10.28 -9.82 1.88
N SER A 25 9.86 -10.47 2.96
CA SER A 25 9.35 -9.78 4.16
C SER A 25 10.41 -8.89 4.81
N ALA A 26 11.67 -9.35 4.85
CA ALA A 26 12.78 -8.57 5.40
C ALA A 26 12.99 -7.26 4.64
N ARG A 27 12.95 -7.30 3.30
CA ARG A 27 13.05 -6.07 2.48
C ARG A 27 11.83 -5.17 2.68
N LEU A 28 10.63 -5.75 2.81
CA LEU A 28 9.42 -4.99 3.10
C LEU A 28 9.55 -4.22 4.42
N GLU A 29 9.98 -4.89 5.49
CA GLU A 29 10.17 -4.27 6.80
C GLU A 29 11.25 -3.18 6.79
N GLU A 30 12.37 -3.41 6.08
CA GLU A 30 13.43 -2.42 5.92
C GLU A 30 12.90 -1.15 5.24
N VAL A 31 12.19 -1.30 4.12
CA VAL A 31 11.60 -0.18 3.37
C VAL A 31 10.61 0.60 4.23
N LEU A 32 9.74 -0.09 4.97
CA LEU A 32 8.79 0.58 5.86
C LEU A 32 9.50 1.37 6.96
N LYS A 33 10.53 0.79 7.60
CA LYS A 33 11.32 1.49 8.62
C LYS A 33 12.09 2.69 8.06
N GLU A 34 12.65 2.56 6.85
CA GLU A 34 13.30 3.67 6.15
C GLU A 34 12.31 4.83 5.90
N MET A 35 11.08 4.52 5.46
CA MET A 35 10.03 5.52 5.24
C MET A 35 9.62 6.20 6.55
N GLU A 36 9.38 5.45 7.62
CA GLU A 36 9.05 6.01 8.94
C GLU A 36 10.18 6.92 9.44
N HIS A 37 11.44 6.48 9.30
CA HIS A 37 12.59 7.27 9.72
C HIS A 37 12.76 8.56 8.91
N ALA A 38 12.63 8.48 7.59
CA ALA A 38 12.83 9.62 6.69
C ALA A 38 11.72 10.68 6.82
N THR A 39 10.48 10.24 7.11
CA THR A 39 9.32 11.13 7.15
C THR A 39 8.94 11.58 8.57
N GLY A 40 9.33 10.81 9.59
CA GLY A 40 8.93 11.02 10.98
C GLY A 40 7.48 10.62 11.29
N TYR A 41 6.77 10.00 10.35
CA TYR A 41 5.40 9.54 10.53
C TYR A 41 5.35 8.02 10.68
N PRO A 42 4.58 7.50 11.66
CA PRO A 42 4.37 6.06 11.78
C PRO A 42 3.53 5.53 10.62
N ILE A 43 3.83 4.32 10.15
CA ILE A 43 3.08 3.63 9.12
C ILE A 43 2.19 2.55 9.74
N LEU A 44 0.89 2.64 9.46
CA LEU A 44 -0.04 1.56 9.78
C LEU A 44 0.10 0.44 8.74
N ASN A 45 0.81 -0.63 9.08
CA ASN A 45 1.01 -1.78 8.21
C ASN A 45 -0.22 -2.72 8.21
N LEU A 46 -0.94 -2.79 7.09
CA LEU A 46 -2.12 -3.63 6.89
C LEU A 46 -1.83 -4.73 5.85
N PRO A 47 -1.23 -5.86 6.24
CA PRO A 47 -0.87 -6.92 5.29
C PRO A 47 -2.11 -7.61 4.73
N LEU A 48 -2.06 -7.95 3.43
CA LEU A 48 -3.07 -8.79 2.80
C LEU A 48 -2.96 -10.22 3.33
N ILE A 49 -3.88 -10.62 4.22
CA ILE A 49 -3.90 -11.98 4.78
C ILE A 49 -4.61 -12.96 3.84
N LYS A 50 -5.67 -12.50 3.16
CA LYS A 50 -6.46 -13.33 2.25
C LYS A 50 -6.99 -12.49 1.11
N GLN A 51 -6.71 -12.93 -0.11
CA GLN A 51 -7.29 -12.33 -1.31
C GLN A 51 -8.68 -12.90 -1.57
N HIS A 52 -9.64 -12.02 -1.77
CA HIS A 52 -10.96 -12.36 -2.28
C HIS A 52 -11.10 -11.75 -3.66
N HIS A 53 -11.40 -12.57 -4.66
CA HIS A 53 -11.66 -12.09 -6.01
C HIS A 53 -13.14 -11.71 -6.12
N ILE A 54 -13.39 -10.46 -6.52
CA ILE A 54 -14.72 -9.96 -6.86
C ILE A 54 -14.67 -9.66 -8.35
N ASP A 55 -15.58 -10.25 -9.11
CA ASP A 55 -15.76 -9.90 -10.50
C ASP A 55 -16.43 -8.52 -10.57
N LEU A 56 -15.68 -7.53 -11.06
CA LEU A 56 -16.11 -6.14 -11.18
C LEU A 56 -16.36 -5.75 -12.64
N GLY A 57 -16.46 -6.73 -13.56
CA GLY A 57 -16.86 -6.44 -14.93
C GLY A 57 -18.27 -5.84 -14.95
N PHE A 58 -18.37 -4.56 -15.34
CA PHE A 58 -19.64 -3.93 -15.68
C PHE A 58 -19.67 -3.62 -17.18
N PRO A 59 -20.83 -3.77 -17.84
CA PRO A 59 -20.96 -3.41 -19.24
C PRO A 59 -20.71 -1.90 -19.42
N LEU A 60 -19.72 -1.57 -20.25
CA LEU A 60 -19.57 -0.23 -20.81
C LEU A 60 -20.49 -0.15 -22.03
N TRP A 61 -21.69 0.38 -21.86
CA TRP A 61 -22.58 0.66 -22.97
C TRP A 61 -22.04 1.92 -23.68
N CYS A 62 -21.59 1.75 -24.93
CA CYS A 62 -21.27 2.84 -25.85
C CYS A 62 -22.52 3.28 -26.61
#